data_AF-A0A6I2ZKT8-F1
#
_entry.id   AF-A0A6I2ZKT8-F1
#
_cell.length_a   1.000
_cell.length_b   1.000
_cell.length_c   1.000
_cell.angle_alpha   90.00
_cell.angle_beta   90.00
_cell.angle_gamma   90.00
#
_symmetry.space_group_name_H-M   'P 1'
#
loop_
_entity.id
_entity.type
_entity.pdbx_description
1 polymer ?
#
loop_
_entity_poly.entity_id
_entity_poly.type
_entity_poly.pdbx_seq_one_letter_code
_entity_poly.pdbx_strand_id
1 'polypeptide(L)'
;MAAITAAEVKSLRDATGAGMMDAKKALVEADGDREKAAGILRQKGLSKVATLEDRENNQGAIAIAQSGNVAAMVQLKAETDFSGKSDDFVALTQKLADAVLEGGESAVDTLSDELDTLKIQKKENIELGLVVRFEAADGNLLDTYLHRQDGRGVNGVLLEVTGATEEAAHEIALHIAFAKPDALSRDEIDPELVERARVSFEELTRKEGKPEQAVPKIVDGRLNSWYAERVLPEQGVFGEKETVAERLGEARIARFAQAIIGS
;
A
#
# COMPACT_ATOMS: atom_id res chain seq x y z
N MET A 1 -39.19 -17.27 -17.06
CA MET A 1 -38.21 -16.19 -17.25
C MET A 1 -38.71 -14.99 -16.48
N ALA A 2 -37.94 -14.49 -15.51
CA ALA A 2 -38.26 -13.23 -14.84
C ALA A 2 -38.40 -12.13 -15.90
N ALA A 3 -39.44 -11.30 -15.78
CA ALA A 3 -39.67 -10.22 -16.73
C ALA A 3 -38.70 -9.07 -16.45
N ILE A 4 -37.52 -9.11 -17.08
CA ILE A 4 -36.48 -8.09 -16.90
C ILE A 4 -36.98 -6.77 -17.49
N THR A 5 -37.16 -5.78 -16.64
CA THR A 5 -37.65 -4.45 -16.96
C THR A 5 -36.53 -3.56 -17.51
N ALA A 6 -36.89 -2.54 -18.29
CA ALA A 6 -35.93 -1.54 -18.76
C ALA A 6 -35.26 -0.77 -17.60
N ALA A 7 -35.96 -0.63 -16.47
CA ALA A 7 -35.43 -0.01 -15.26
C ALA A 7 -34.31 -0.85 -14.62
N GLU A 8 -34.49 -2.17 -14.54
CA GLU A 8 -33.47 -3.09 -14.03
C GLU A 8 -32.23 -3.12 -14.92
N VAL A 9 -32.42 -3.16 -16.25
CA VAL A 9 -31.31 -3.09 -17.22
C VAL A 9 -30.55 -1.79 -17.07
N LYS A 10 -31.25 -0.66 -16.99
CA LYS A 10 -30.62 0.66 -16.80
C LYS A 10 -29.87 0.70 -15.47
N SER A 11 -30.47 0.19 -14.40
CA SER A 11 -29.87 0.19 -13.07
C SER A 11 -28.59 -0.66 -13.01
N LEU A 12 -28.57 -1.85 -13.65
CA LEU A 12 -27.35 -2.66 -13.74
C LEU A 12 -26.29 -1.99 -14.61
N ARG A 13 -26.67 -1.41 -15.75
CA ARG A 13 -25.74 -0.62 -16.59
C ARG A 13 -25.09 0.50 -15.80
N ASP A 14 -25.90 1.30 -15.11
CA ASP A 14 -25.41 2.48 -14.40
C ASP A 14 -24.48 2.06 -13.25
N ALA A 15 -24.74 0.90 -12.62
CA ALA A 15 -23.90 0.33 -11.57
C ALA A 15 -22.64 -0.41 -12.06
N THR A 16 -22.57 -0.85 -13.32
CA THR A 16 -21.42 -1.64 -13.83
C THR A 16 -20.63 -0.93 -14.94
N GLY A 17 -21.17 0.16 -15.47
CA GLY A 17 -20.65 0.85 -16.65
C GLY A 17 -20.79 0.07 -17.96
N ALA A 18 -21.38 -1.13 -17.94
CA ALA A 18 -21.50 -2.01 -19.10
C ALA A 18 -22.40 -1.44 -20.21
N GLY A 19 -22.29 -2.00 -21.42
CA GLY A 19 -23.21 -1.70 -22.51
C GLY A 19 -24.66 -2.06 -22.14
N MET A 20 -25.64 -1.28 -22.61
CA MET A 20 -27.08 -1.50 -22.30
C MET A 20 -27.54 -2.92 -22.68
N MET A 21 -27.04 -3.43 -23.81
CA MET A 21 -27.36 -4.78 -24.27
C MET A 21 -26.64 -5.87 -23.48
N ASP A 22 -25.44 -5.60 -23.01
CA ASP A 22 -24.67 -6.54 -22.20
C ASP A 22 -25.27 -6.65 -20.80
N ALA A 23 -25.67 -5.53 -20.19
CA ALA A 23 -26.44 -5.53 -18.95
C ALA A 23 -27.75 -6.31 -19.07
N LYS A 24 -28.48 -6.15 -20.18
CA LYS A 24 -29.70 -6.94 -20.44
C LYS A 24 -29.40 -8.42 -20.56
N LYS A 25 -28.38 -8.81 -21.33
CA LYS A 25 -28.00 -10.22 -21.51
C LYS A 25 -27.55 -10.86 -20.20
N ALA A 26 -26.77 -10.14 -19.39
CA ALA A 26 -26.31 -10.61 -18.10
C ALA A 26 -27.46 -10.82 -17.12
N LEU A 27 -28.45 -9.92 -17.08
CA LEU A 27 -29.68 -10.13 -16.29
C LEU A 27 -30.47 -11.34 -16.77
N VAL A 28 -30.55 -11.58 -18.09
CA VAL A 28 -31.24 -12.76 -18.65
C VAL A 28 -30.53 -14.05 -18.22
N GLU A 29 -29.21 -14.09 -18.31
CA GLU A 29 -28.37 -15.23 -17.95
C GLU A 29 -28.32 -15.48 -16.43
N ALA A 30 -28.53 -14.42 -15.64
CA ALA A 30 -28.64 -14.49 -14.19
C ALA A 30 -30.08 -14.72 -13.69
N ASP A 31 -31.06 -14.96 -14.58
CA ASP A 31 -32.48 -15.10 -14.22
C ASP A 31 -33.05 -13.89 -13.43
N GLY A 32 -32.51 -12.70 -13.68
CA GLY A 32 -32.87 -11.45 -12.99
C GLY A 32 -32.08 -11.19 -11.71
N ASP A 33 -31.20 -12.09 -11.29
CA ASP A 33 -30.30 -11.88 -10.15
C ASP A 33 -29.24 -10.83 -10.50
N ARG A 34 -29.26 -9.71 -9.78
CA ARG A 34 -28.40 -8.56 -10.05
C ARG A 34 -26.94 -8.83 -9.73
N GLU A 35 -26.65 -9.49 -8.61
CA GLU A 35 -25.27 -9.77 -8.18
C GLU A 35 -24.63 -10.77 -9.13
N LYS A 36 -25.37 -11.83 -9.48
CA LYS A 36 -24.92 -12.81 -10.46
C LYS A 36 -24.72 -12.17 -11.84
N ALA A 37 -25.61 -11.25 -12.26
CA ALA A 37 -25.46 -10.51 -13.52
C ALA A 37 -24.22 -9.60 -13.52
N ALA A 38 -23.95 -8.90 -12.42
CA ALA A 38 -22.73 -8.12 -12.27
C ALA A 38 -21.48 -9.01 -12.35
N GLY A 39 -21.49 -10.18 -11.69
CA GLY A 39 -20.44 -11.18 -11.79
C GLY A 39 -20.18 -11.67 -13.23
N ILE A 40 -21.25 -11.94 -13.99
CA ILE A 40 -21.16 -12.34 -15.41
C ILE A 40 -20.51 -11.22 -16.25
N LEU A 41 -20.88 -9.95 -16.02
CA LEU A 41 -20.29 -8.82 -16.75
C LEU A 41 -18.80 -8.66 -16.44
N ARG A 42 -18.38 -8.85 -15.19
CA ARG A 42 -16.96 -8.83 -14.81
C ARG A 42 -16.19 -9.99 -15.45
N GLN A 43 -16.69 -11.23 -15.33
CA GLN A 43 -16.05 -12.42 -15.91
C GLN A 43 -15.87 -12.33 -17.43
N LYS A 44 -16.80 -11.66 -18.12
CA LYS A 44 -16.74 -11.47 -19.58
C LYS A 44 -15.93 -10.23 -19.99
N GLY A 45 -15.39 -9.47 -19.04
CA GLY A 45 -14.68 -8.21 -19.31
C GLY A 45 -15.58 -7.12 -19.92
N LEU A 46 -16.90 -7.21 -19.74
CA LEU A 46 -17.90 -6.30 -20.34
C LEU A 46 -18.27 -5.14 -19.42
N SER A 47 -17.82 -5.16 -18.17
CA SER A 47 -17.85 -3.99 -17.28
C SER A 47 -16.74 -3.01 -17.67
N LYS A 48 -16.98 -1.70 -17.56
CA LYS A 48 -15.91 -0.70 -17.77
C LYS A 48 -14.78 -0.84 -16.77
N VAL A 49 -15.08 -1.31 -15.57
CA VAL A 49 -14.08 -1.56 -14.51
C VAL A 49 -12.98 -2.51 -14.98
N ALA A 50 -13.35 -3.67 -15.53
CA ALA A 50 -12.40 -4.67 -16.03
C ALA A 50 -11.47 -4.16 -17.14
N THR A 51 -11.84 -3.11 -17.87
CA THR A 51 -11.00 -2.53 -18.93
C THR A 51 -9.99 -1.49 -18.42
N LEU A 52 -10.01 -1.15 -17.14
CA LEU A 52 -9.16 -0.12 -16.54
C LEU A 52 -7.89 -0.68 -15.90
N GLU A 53 -7.88 -1.97 -15.53
CA GLU A 53 -6.85 -2.60 -14.67
C GLU A 53 -5.42 -2.56 -15.27
N ASP A 54 -5.28 -2.47 -16.60
CA ASP A 54 -3.97 -2.38 -17.27
C ASP A 54 -3.30 -1.00 -17.15
N ARG A 55 -3.96 0.01 -16.55
CA ARG A 55 -3.48 1.40 -16.50
C ARG A 55 -2.71 1.66 -15.20
N GLU A 56 -1.54 2.30 -15.29
CA GLU A 56 -0.73 2.64 -14.12
C GLU A 56 -1.47 3.60 -13.16
N ASN A 57 -1.42 3.29 -11.86
CA ASN A 57 -2.20 3.98 -10.82
C ASN A 57 -1.34 4.44 -9.62
N ASN A 58 -0.23 5.12 -9.88
CA ASN A 58 0.72 5.52 -8.82
C ASN A 58 0.28 6.74 -7.99
N GLN A 59 -0.90 7.32 -8.24
CA GLN A 59 -1.54 8.33 -7.36
C GLN A 59 -2.53 7.68 -6.40
N GLY A 60 -3.33 8.46 -5.65
CA GLY A 60 -4.30 7.88 -4.70
C GLY A 60 -4.39 8.60 -3.35
N ALA A 61 -4.70 7.88 -2.28
CA ALA A 61 -4.73 8.39 -0.90
C ALA A 61 -4.41 7.28 0.09
N ILE A 62 -3.93 7.65 1.27
CA ILE A 62 -3.72 6.75 2.41
C ILE A 62 -4.56 7.24 3.58
N ALA A 63 -5.19 6.31 4.28
CA ALA A 63 -5.85 6.54 5.56
C ALA A 63 -5.31 5.58 6.62
N ILE A 64 -5.29 6.07 7.86
CA ILE A 64 -4.98 5.29 9.06
C ILE A 64 -6.15 5.46 10.02
N ALA A 65 -6.58 4.36 10.63
CA ALA A 65 -7.55 4.34 11.72
C ALA A 65 -6.90 3.63 12.92
N GLN A 66 -7.08 4.15 14.13
CA GLN A 66 -6.46 3.59 15.34
C GLN A 66 -7.44 3.61 16.52
N SER A 67 -7.45 2.53 17.29
CA SER A 67 -8.18 2.40 18.55
C SER A 67 -7.35 1.61 19.55
N GLY A 68 -6.82 2.28 20.57
CA GLY A 68 -5.94 1.65 21.57
C GLY A 68 -4.69 1.07 20.92
N ASN A 69 -4.44 -0.21 21.16
CA ASN A 69 -3.30 -0.97 20.63
C ASN A 69 -3.57 -1.63 19.25
N VAL A 70 -4.64 -1.20 18.56
CA VAL A 70 -4.97 -1.67 17.22
C VAL A 70 -4.94 -0.50 16.25
N ALA A 71 -4.27 -0.66 15.11
CA ALA A 71 -4.27 0.30 14.01
C ALA A 71 -4.41 -0.41 12.66
N ALA A 72 -5.06 0.27 11.73
CA ALA A 72 -5.26 -0.18 10.36
C ALA A 72 -4.81 0.91 9.39
N MET A 73 -4.23 0.51 8.26
CA MET A 73 -3.89 1.40 7.16
C MET A 73 -4.34 0.82 5.84
N VAL A 74 -4.92 1.70 5.03
CA VAL A 74 -5.34 1.38 3.67
C VAL A 74 -4.75 2.42 2.72
N GLN A 75 -4.12 1.92 1.67
CA GLN A 75 -3.70 2.67 0.50
C GLN A 75 -4.71 2.42 -0.61
N LEU A 76 -5.37 3.47 -1.08
CA LEU A 76 -6.24 3.41 -2.26
C LEU A 76 -5.53 4.12 -3.41
N LYS A 77 -5.18 3.37 -4.46
CA LYS A 77 -4.43 3.82 -5.63
C LYS A 77 -5.36 4.41 -6.69
N ALA A 78 -4.87 5.37 -7.47
CA ALA A 78 -5.58 6.01 -8.58
C ALA A 78 -4.61 6.43 -9.68
N GLU A 79 -5.10 6.66 -10.89
CA GLU A 79 -4.26 7.15 -11.99
C GLU A 79 -3.84 8.61 -11.79
N THR A 80 -4.76 9.46 -11.31
CA THR A 80 -4.54 10.90 -11.20
C THR A 80 -4.55 11.39 -9.76
N ASP A 81 -3.82 12.47 -9.52
CA ASP A 81 -3.82 13.13 -8.21
C ASP A 81 -5.13 13.89 -7.96
N PHE A 82 -5.81 14.36 -9.02
CA PHE A 82 -7.14 14.95 -8.95
C PHE A 82 -8.16 14.00 -8.32
N SER A 83 -8.15 12.73 -8.73
CA SER A 83 -9.01 11.70 -8.13
C SER A 83 -8.60 11.42 -6.68
N GLY A 84 -7.31 11.22 -6.41
CA GLY A 84 -6.82 10.93 -5.06
C GLY A 84 -7.12 12.03 -4.02
N LYS A 85 -7.25 13.30 -4.45
CA LYS A 85 -7.52 14.46 -3.59
C LYS A 85 -9.02 14.78 -3.43
N SER A 86 -9.89 14.11 -4.17
CA SER A 86 -11.33 14.39 -4.14
C SER A 86 -12.01 13.84 -2.87
N ASP A 87 -13.02 14.56 -2.37
CA ASP A 87 -13.67 14.25 -1.07
C ASP A 87 -14.25 12.83 -1.01
N ASP A 88 -14.87 12.36 -2.10
CA ASP A 88 -15.43 11.01 -2.21
C ASP A 88 -14.35 9.93 -2.14
N PHE A 89 -13.20 10.17 -2.77
CA PHE A 89 -12.04 9.26 -2.73
C PHE A 89 -11.41 9.19 -1.35
N VAL A 90 -11.16 10.33 -0.71
CA VAL A 90 -10.58 10.42 0.63
C VAL A 90 -11.54 9.81 1.66
N ALA A 91 -12.84 10.10 1.55
CA ALA A 91 -13.86 9.52 2.42
C ALA A 91 -13.95 7.99 2.30
N LEU A 92 -13.92 7.45 1.07
CA LEU A 92 -13.90 5.99 0.88
C LEU A 92 -12.63 5.37 1.46
N THR A 93 -11.47 6.00 1.26
CA THR A 93 -10.19 5.53 1.81
C THR A 93 -10.24 5.45 3.34
N GLN A 94 -10.80 6.47 4.00
CA GLN A 94 -11.01 6.45 5.46
C GLN A 94 -11.98 5.35 5.88
N LYS A 95 -13.12 5.22 5.19
CA LYS A 95 -14.12 4.19 5.49
C LYS A 95 -13.56 2.77 5.36
N LEU A 96 -12.67 2.54 4.39
CA LEU A 96 -11.93 1.29 4.26
C LEU A 96 -11.01 1.05 5.47
N ALA A 97 -10.24 2.05 5.90
CA ALA A 97 -9.37 1.93 7.08
C ALA A 97 -10.18 1.66 8.37
N ASP A 98 -11.32 2.33 8.55
CA ASP A 98 -12.22 2.11 9.69
C ASP A 98 -12.80 0.68 9.67
N ALA A 99 -13.23 0.18 8.50
CA ALA A 99 -13.71 -1.19 8.36
C ALA A 99 -12.61 -2.21 8.68
N VAL A 100 -11.37 -1.98 8.24
CA VAL A 100 -10.23 -2.85 8.53
C VAL A 100 -9.89 -2.83 10.02
N LEU A 101 -9.95 -1.67 10.67
CA LEU A 101 -9.71 -1.55 12.11
C LEU A 101 -10.65 -2.45 12.91
N GLU A 102 -11.94 -2.41 12.59
CA GLU A 102 -13.01 -3.14 13.28
C GLU A 102 -13.08 -4.63 12.91
N GLY A 103 -12.94 -4.95 11.62
CA GLY A 103 -13.26 -6.27 11.06
C GLY A 103 -12.07 -7.08 10.52
N GLY A 104 -10.85 -6.54 10.57
CA GLY A 104 -9.67 -7.16 9.97
C GLY A 104 -9.49 -6.82 8.49
N GLU A 105 -8.37 -7.23 7.90
CA GLU A 105 -7.97 -6.84 6.54
C GLU A 105 -9.00 -7.23 5.46
N SER A 106 -9.71 -8.37 5.62
CA SER A 106 -10.77 -8.79 4.69
C SER A 106 -12.02 -7.92 4.75
N ALA A 107 -12.17 -7.03 5.73
CA ALA A 107 -13.34 -6.16 5.85
C ALA A 107 -13.46 -5.16 4.68
N VAL A 108 -12.38 -4.93 3.93
CA VAL A 108 -12.43 -4.14 2.68
C VAL A 108 -13.43 -4.71 1.66
N ASP A 109 -13.66 -6.03 1.67
CA ASP A 109 -14.60 -6.70 0.76
C ASP A 109 -16.05 -6.24 0.99
N THR A 110 -16.37 -5.76 2.20
CA THR A 110 -17.70 -5.21 2.52
C THR A 110 -17.99 -3.90 1.79
N LEU A 111 -16.96 -3.25 1.24
CA LEU A 111 -17.02 -1.97 0.52
C LEU A 111 -16.73 -2.13 -0.98
N SER A 112 -16.72 -3.36 -1.51
CA SER A 112 -16.42 -3.64 -2.92
C SER A 112 -17.35 -2.88 -3.88
N ASP A 113 -18.63 -2.77 -3.55
CA ASP A 113 -19.62 -2.09 -4.39
C ASP A 113 -19.42 -0.57 -4.43
N GLU A 114 -18.98 0.03 -3.32
CA GLU A 114 -18.63 1.45 -3.25
C GLU A 114 -17.35 1.74 -4.04
N LEU A 115 -16.36 0.84 -3.95
CA LEU A 115 -15.14 0.91 -4.74
C LEU A 115 -15.44 0.78 -6.25
N ASP A 116 -16.24 -0.20 -6.66
CA ASP A 116 -16.69 -0.36 -8.05
C ASP A 116 -17.44 0.88 -8.54
N THR A 117 -18.30 1.46 -7.69
CA THR A 117 -19.01 2.70 -8.00
C THR A 117 -18.04 3.85 -8.23
N LEU A 118 -17.02 4.01 -7.37
CA LEU A 118 -16.00 5.05 -7.51
C LEU A 118 -15.20 4.89 -8.81
N LYS A 119 -14.76 3.66 -9.13
CA LYS A 119 -14.07 3.32 -10.40
C LYS A 119 -14.89 3.77 -11.62
N ILE A 120 -16.19 3.48 -11.63
CA ILE A 120 -17.08 3.82 -12.74
C ILE A 120 -17.30 5.33 -12.86
N GLN A 121 -17.46 6.01 -11.72
CA GLN A 121 -17.68 7.45 -11.68
C GLN A 121 -16.46 8.23 -12.17
N LYS A 122 -15.27 7.88 -11.69
CA LYS A 122 -14.00 8.54 -12.07
C LYS A 122 -13.49 8.08 -13.44
N LYS A 123 -13.84 6.87 -13.86
CA LYS A 123 -13.33 6.20 -15.09
C LYS A 123 -11.80 6.07 -15.07
N GLU A 124 -11.27 5.80 -13.89
CA GLU A 124 -9.86 5.57 -13.63
C GLU A 124 -9.65 4.17 -13.06
N ASN A 125 -8.46 3.64 -13.26
CA ASN A 125 -7.97 2.49 -12.53
C ASN A 125 -7.76 2.87 -11.06
N ILE A 126 -8.74 2.52 -10.23
CA ILE A 126 -8.68 2.68 -8.78
C ILE A 126 -8.59 1.28 -8.18
N GLU A 127 -7.59 1.04 -7.35
CA GLU A 127 -7.30 -0.28 -6.78
C GLU A 127 -6.85 -0.14 -5.32
N LEU A 128 -7.08 -1.19 -4.54
CA LEU A 128 -6.47 -1.30 -3.23
C LEU A 128 -4.97 -1.59 -3.42
N GLY A 129 -4.13 -0.79 -2.76
CA GLY A 129 -2.71 -1.07 -2.57
C GLY A 129 -2.52 -1.84 -1.26
N LEU A 130 -1.60 -1.36 -0.41
CA LEU A 130 -1.39 -1.93 0.90
C LEU A 130 -2.65 -1.82 1.78
N VAL A 131 -3.11 -2.95 2.30
CA VAL A 131 -4.12 -3.06 3.36
C VAL A 131 -3.47 -3.83 4.49
N VAL A 132 -3.34 -3.21 5.67
CA VAL A 132 -2.66 -3.83 6.80
C VAL A 132 -3.32 -3.47 8.12
N ARG A 133 -3.42 -4.44 9.04
CA ARG A 133 -3.88 -4.22 10.41
C ARG A 133 -2.86 -4.74 11.41
N PHE A 134 -2.42 -3.88 12.32
CA PHE A 134 -1.61 -4.25 13.47
C PHE A 134 -2.47 -4.27 14.72
N GLU A 135 -2.32 -5.34 15.48
CA GLU A 135 -2.75 -5.44 16.87
C GLU A 135 -1.49 -5.76 17.67
N ALA A 136 -1.03 -4.78 18.43
CA ALA A 136 0.23 -4.87 19.13
C ALA A 136 0.15 -5.84 20.30
N ALA A 137 1.21 -6.63 20.48
CA ALA A 137 1.30 -7.58 21.57
C ALA A 137 1.28 -6.85 22.93
N ASP A 138 0.87 -7.56 23.99
CA ASP A 138 0.80 -6.99 25.34
C ASP A 138 2.15 -6.39 25.75
N GLY A 139 2.12 -5.11 26.16
CA GLY A 139 3.31 -4.37 26.57
C GLY A 139 4.10 -3.72 25.43
N ASN A 140 3.76 -3.97 24.16
CA ASN A 140 4.30 -3.24 23.03
C ASN A 140 3.58 -1.90 22.85
N LEU A 141 4.29 -0.92 22.29
CA LEU A 141 3.73 0.34 21.82
C LEU A 141 3.44 0.24 20.33
N LEU A 142 2.29 0.77 19.93
CA LEU A 142 1.89 0.94 18.54
C LEU A 142 1.79 2.42 18.22
N ASP A 143 2.74 2.92 17.42
CA ASP A 143 2.73 4.29 16.92
C ASP A 143 2.27 4.32 15.46
N THR A 144 1.66 5.44 15.07
CA THR A 144 1.26 5.69 13.69
C THR A 144 1.64 7.10 13.26
N TYR A 145 2.00 7.25 11.99
CA TYR A 145 2.26 8.54 11.40
C TYR A 145 1.65 8.62 10.00
N LEU A 146 0.95 9.72 9.71
CA LEU A 146 0.36 10.00 8.41
C LEU A 146 0.76 11.38 7.93
N HIS A 147 1.67 11.43 6.95
CA HIS A 147 1.99 12.67 6.26
C HIS A 147 0.86 13.02 5.29
N ARG A 148 0.26 14.19 5.49
CA ARG A 148 -0.82 14.71 4.65
C ARG A 148 -0.33 15.85 3.76
N GLN A 149 -0.72 15.80 2.48
CA GLN A 149 -0.46 16.82 1.48
C GLN A 149 -1.72 17.02 0.63
N ASP A 150 -2.06 18.27 0.31
CA ASP A 150 -3.22 18.63 -0.52
C ASP A 150 -4.54 17.95 -0.09
N GLY A 151 -4.78 17.87 1.22
CA GLY A 151 -6.02 17.32 1.79
C GLY A 151 -6.08 15.80 1.94
N ARG A 152 -5.08 15.04 1.47
CA ARG A 152 -5.01 13.57 1.53
C ARG A 152 -3.75 13.06 2.21
N GLY A 153 -3.78 11.81 2.70
CA GLY A 153 -2.57 11.10 3.13
C GLY A 153 -1.74 10.64 1.92
N VAL A 154 -0.42 10.84 1.98
CA VAL A 154 0.51 10.47 0.89
C VAL A 154 1.67 9.58 1.35
N ASN A 155 1.92 9.50 2.65
CA ASN A 155 2.90 8.59 3.26
C ASN A 155 2.39 8.19 4.65
N GLY A 156 2.07 6.92 4.84
CA GLY A 156 1.53 6.38 6.09
C GLY A 156 2.46 5.33 6.67
N VAL A 157 2.62 5.33 7.99
CA VAL A 157 3.50 4.44 8.75
C VAL A 157 2.73 3.86 9.94
N LEU A 158 2.91 2.56 10.15
CA LEU A 158 2.57 1.85 11.38
C LEU A 158 3.86 1.28 11.95
N LEU A 159 4.05 1.43 13.24
CA LEU A 159 5.25 0.97 13.93
C LEU A 159 4.86 0.29 15.24
N GLU A 160 5.24 -0.99 15.39
CA GLU A 160 5.16 -1.69 16.66
C GLU A 160 6.56 -1.86 17.26
N VAL A 161 6.73 -1.41 18.50
CA VAL A 161 8.01 -1.47 19.24
C VAL A 161 7.81 -2.02 20.65
N THR A 162 8.81 -2.75 21.15
CA THR A 162 8.88 -3.20 22.54
C THR A 162 9.92 -2.39 23.30
N GLY A 163 9.58 -1.97 24.52
CA GLY A 163 10.53 -1.35 25.46
C GLY A 163 11.00 0.06 25.09
N ALA A 164 10.40 0.69 24.08
CA ALA A 164 10.64 2.09 23.74
C ALA A 164 9.74 3.03 24.56
N THR A 165 10.09 4.32 24.62
CA THR A 165 9.15 5.36 25.04
C THR A 165 8.27 5.78 23.86
N GLU A 166 7.15 6.46 24.12
CA GLU A 166 6.28 7.00 23.06
C GLU A 166 7.03 7.99 22.17
N GLU A 167 7.90 8.83 22.75
CA GLU A 167 8.69 9.80 21.99
C GLU A 167 9.67 9.11 21.04
N ALA A 168 10.37 8.07 21.52
CA ALA A 168 11.29 7.30 20.70
C ALA A 168 10.54 6.55 19.59
N ALA A 169 9.39 5.93 19.90
CA ALA A 169 8.56 5.26 18.90
C ALA A 169 8.11 6.25 17.81
N HIS A 170 7.61 7.43 18.22
CA HIS A 170 7.15 8.44 17.28
C HIS A 170 8.27 8.98 16.38
N GLU A 171 9.45 9.21 16.95
CA GLU A 171 10.62 9.62 16.18
C GLU A 171 11.03 8.58 15.13
N ILE A 172 10.99 7.28 15.48
CA ILE A 172 11.27 6.22 14.51
C ILE A 172 10.17 6.15 13.43
N ALA A 173 8.90 6.37 13.77
CA ALA A 173 7.83 6.45 12.77
C ALA A 173 8.06 7.60 11.77
N LEU A 174 8.50 8.77 12.25
CA LEU A 174 8.90 9.89 11.42
C LEU A 174 10.13 9.56 10.55
N HIS A 175 11.11 8.86 11.11
CA HIS A 175 12.29 8.41 10.37
C HIS A 175 11.92 7.43 9.25
N ILE A 176 11.03 6.46 9.50
CA ILE A 176 10.51 5.55 8.45
C ILE A 176 9.87 6.36 7.32
N ALA A 177 9.05 7.36 7.66
CA ALA A 177 8.43 8.22 6.66
C ALA A 177 9.46 8.99 5.81
N PHE A 178 10.58 9.41 6.41
CA PHE A 178 11.67 10.12 5.74
C PHE A 178 12.57 9.20 4.91
N ALA A 179 13.11 8.15 5.52
CA ALA A 179 14.18 7.31 4.99
C ALA A 179 13.68 6.14 4.14
N LYS A 180 12.40 5.75 4.28
CA LYS A 180 11.73 4.71 3.48
C LYS A 180 12.53 3.39 3.46
N PRO A 181 12.78 2.78 4.63
CA PRO A 181 13.45 1.48 4.70
C PRO A 181 12.67 0.40 3.94
N ASP A 182 13.40 -0.55 3.37
CA ASP A 182 12.84 -1.72 2.69
C ASP A 182 12.53 -2.86 3.67
N ALA A 183 13.28 -2.96 4.77
CA ALA A 183 13.24 -4.12 5.67
C ALA A 183 13.68 -3.81 7.11
N LEU A 184 13.39 -4.75 8.03
CA LEU A 184 13.93 -4.75 9.40
C LEU A 184 15.27 -5.46 9.52
N SER A 185 15.58 -6.38 8.61
CA SER A 185 16.83 -7.14 8.63
C SER A 185 17.33 -7.41 7.22
N ARG A 186 18.62 -7.75 7.11
CA ARG A 186 19.25 -8.02 5.81
C ARG A 186 18.68 -9.24 5.10
N ASP A 187 18.17 -10.22 5.86
CA ASP A 187 17.59 -11.46 5.33
C ASP A 187 16.18 -11.32 4.77
N GLU A 188 15.49 -10.22 5.08
CA GLU A 188 14.20 -9.85 4.47
C GLU A 188 14.38 -9.22 3.07
N ILE A 189 15.61 -8.84 2.70
CA ILE A 189 15.90 -8.28 1.38
C ILE A 189 16.02 -9.41 0.35
N ASP A 190 15.36 -9.23 -0.80
CA ASP A 190 15.40 -10.18 -1.93
C ASP A 190 16.86 -10.53 -2.31
N PRO A 191 17.27 -11.81 -2.20
CA PRO A 191 18.61 -12.25 -2.58
C PRO A 191 18.99 -11.89 -4.02
N GLU A 192 18.03 -11.85 -4.95
CA GLU A 192 18.29 -11.46 -6.34
C GLU A 192 18.64 -9.97 -6.46
N LEU A 193 18.07 -9.12 -5.60
CA LEU A 193 18.43 -7.70 -5.52
C LEU A 193 19.83 -7.52 -4.95
N VAL A 194 20.17 -8.28 -3.90
CA VAL A 194 21.51 -8.28 -3.28
C VAL A 194 22.58 -8.68 -4.29
N GLU A 195 22.33 -9.76 -5.05
CA GLU A 195 23.29 -10.25 -6.04
C GLU A 195 23.46 -9.25 -7.20
N ARG A 196 22.36 -8.68 -7.70
CA ARG A 196 22.43 -7.61 -8.70
C ARG A 196 23.24 -6.41 -8.22
N ALA A 197 23.07 -5.99 -6.96
CA ALA A 197 23.85 -4.92 -6.36
C ALA A 197 25.34 -5.29 -6.28
N ARG A 198 25.67 -6.52 -5.84
CA ARG A 198 27.05 -7.02 -5.76
C ARG A 198 27.75 -6.99 -7.12
N VAL A 199 27.13 -7.56 -8.15
CA VAL A 199 27.66 -7.56 -9.53
C VAL A 199 27.90 -6.13 -10.02
N SER A 200 26.95 -5.23 -9.79
CA SER A 200 27.09 -3.82 -10.16
C SER A 200 28.28 -3.15 -9.46
N PHE A 201 28.44 -3.39 -8.15
CA PHE A 201 29.56 -2.83 -7.38
C PHE A 201 30.91 -3.42 -7.79
N GLU A 202 30.96 -4.70 -8.13
CA GLU A 202 32.15 -5.35 -8.67
C GLU A 202 32.60 -4.72 -9.99
N GLU A 203 31.68 -4.59 -10.94
CA GLU A 203 31.95 -3.95 -12.23
C GLU A 203 32.43 -2.50 -12.05
N LEU A 204 31.75 -1.73 -11.19
CA LEU A 204 32.11 -0.35 -10.91
C LEU A 204 33.50 -0.25 -10.28
N THR A 205 33.81 -1.11 -9.31
CA THR A 205 35.10 -1.14 -8.62
C THR A 205 36.25 -1.51 -9.58
N ARG A 206 36.02 -2.46 -10.50
CA ARG A 206 37.00 -2.80 -11.55
C ARG A 206 37.20 -1.66 -12.55
N LYS A 207 36.12 -0.99 -12.97
CA LYS A 207 36.18 0.19 -13.87
C LYS A 207 36.94 1.36 -13.25
N GLU A 208 36.90 1.52 -11.93
CA GLU A 208 37.70 2.50 -11.19
C GLU A 208 39.20 2.16 -11.11
N GLY A 209 39.64 1.03 -11.68
CA GLY A 209 41.05 0.63 -11.75
C GLY A 209 41.63 0.16 -10.41
N LYS A 210 40.78 -0.29 -9.48
CA LYS A 210 41.24 -0.82 -8.19
C LYS A 210 41.95 -2.17 -8.38
N PRO A 211 42.97 -2.52 -7.57
CA PRO A 211 43.64 -3.83 -7.67
C PRO A 211 42.66 -4.99 -7.42
N GLU A 212 42.74 -6.07 -8.20
CA GLU A 212 41.80 -7.21 -8.11
C GLU A 212 41.76 -7.81 -6.70
N GLN A 213 42.90 -7.86 -5.99
CA GLN A 213 42.93 -8.36 -4.60
C GLN A 213 42.15 -7.49 -3.60
N ALA A 214 41.87 -6.23 -3.93
CA ALA A 214 41.12 -5.30 -3.08
C ALA A 214 39.62 -5.25 -3.45
N VAL A 215 39.23 -5.73 -4.63
CA VAL A 215 37.85 -5.68 -5.14
C VAL A 215 36.85 -6.29 -4.14
N PRO A 216 37.06 -7.53 -3.61
CA PRO A 216 36.08 -8.14 -2.70
C PRO A 216 35.81 -7.27 -1.46
N LYS A 217 36.87 -6.77 -0.81
CA LYS A 217 36.76 -5.94 0.39
C LYS A 217 36.06 -4.61 0.12
N ILE A 218 36.29 -3.99 -1.04
CA ILE A 218 35.64 -2.74 -1.42
C ILE A 218 34.15 -2.98 -1.69
N VAL A 219 33.82 -4.06 -2.40
CA VAL A 219 32.45 -4.44 -2.71
C VAL A 219 31.67 -4.76 -1.44
N ASP A 220 32.25 -5.49 -0.49
CA ASP A 220 31.62 -5.74 0.81
C ASP A 220 31.36 -4.44 1.57
N GLY A 221 32.28 -3.48 1.51
CA GLY A 221 32.07 -2.13 2.05
C GLY A 221 30.88 -1.40 1.41
N ARG A 222 30.77 -1.45 0.07
CA ARG A 222 29.65 -0.85 -0.68
C ARG A 222 28.33 -1.54 -0.37
N LEU A 223 28.32 -2.86 -0.26
CA LEU A 223 27.14 -3.62 0.14
C LEU A 223 26.71 -3.27 1.56
N ASN A 224 27.64 -3.09 2.50
CA ASN A 224 27.29 -2.63 3.85
C ASN A 224 26.63 -1.25 3.82
N SER A 225 27.13 -0.29 3.04
CA SER A 225 26.46 1.00 2.86
C SER A 225 25.08 0.86 2.21
N TRP A 226 24.97 -0.03 1.22
CA TRP A 226 23.72 -0.32 0.53
C TRP A 226 22.65 -0.92 1.46
N TYR A 227 23.06 -1.80 2.38
CA TYR A 227 22.18 -2.31 3.45
C TYR A 227 21.82 -1.22 4.46
N ALA A 228 22.76 -0.38 4.85
CA ALA A 228 22.51 0.73 5.78
C ALA A 228 21.51 1.76 5.25
N GLU A 229 21.27 1.82 3.94
CA GLU A 229 20.21 2.65 3.34
C GLU A 229 18.82 1.97 3.38
N ARG A 230 18.75 0.66 3.59
CA ARG A 230 17.54 -0.16 3.35
C ARG A 230 17.01 -0.86 4.58
N VAL A 231 17.90 -1.22 5.50
CA VAL A 231 17.57 -1.94 6.72
C VAL A 231 17.37 -0.92 7.83
N LEU A 232 16.14 -0.79 8.32
CA LEU A 232 15.73 0.27 9.24
C LEU A 232 16.68 0.40 10.46
N PRO A 233 17.01 -0.67 11.22
CA PRO A 233 17.93 -0.57 12.34
C PRO A 233 19.34 -0.05 11.99
N GLU A 234 19.80 -0.25 10.74
CA GLU A 234 21.13 0.16 10.27
C GLU A 234 21.16 1.59 9.71
N GLN A 235 19.99 2.18 9.43
CA GLN A 235 19.90 3.54 8.93
C GLN A 235 20.33 4.55 10.00
N GLY A 236 21.07 5.56 9.57
CA GLY A 236 21.30 6.77 10.35
C GLY A 236 20.00 7.55 10.52
N VAL A 237 19.62 7.89 11.76
CA VAL A 237 18.39 8.61 12.08
C VAL A 237 18.38 9.95 11.35
N PHE A 238 17.41 10.18 10.47
CA PHE A 238 17.34 11.35 9.57
C PHE A 238 18.63 11.66 8.79
N GLY A 239 19.45 10.64 8.50
CA GLY A 239 20.74 10.79 7.82
C GLY A 239 21.90 11.20 8.73
N GLU A 240 21.69 11.21 10.05
CA GLU A 240 22.75 11.41 11.03
C GLU A 240 23.63 10.16 11.18
N LYS A 241 24.69 10.25 12.00
CA LYS A 241 25.61 9.13 12.24
C LYS A 241 25.06 8.08 13.19
N GLU A 242 24.24 8.51 14.14
CA GLU A 242 23.58 7.61 15.10
C GLU A 242 22.53 6.79 14.35
N THR A 243 22.62 5.48 14.46
CA THR A 243 21.68 4.55 13.81
C THR A 243 20.38 4.44 14.59
N VAL A 244 19.31 3.99 13.92
CA VAL A 244 18.03 3.69 14.57
C VAL A 244 18.21 2.66 15.69
N ALA A 245 19.06 1.64 15.50
CA ALA A 245 19.37 0.67 16.54
C ALA A 245 20.04 1.32 17.76
N GLU A 246 21.03 2.19 17.55
CA GLU A 246 21.68 2.93 18.64
C GLU A 246 20.69 3.84 19.37
N ARG A 247 19.82 4.52 18.63
CA ARG A 247 18.80 5.43 19.18
C ARG A 247 17.77 4.72 20.05
N LEU A 248 17.42 3.49 19.70
CA LEU A 248 16.47 2.66 20.45
C LEU A 248 17.12 1.96 21.66
N GLY A 249 18.44 1.78 21.67
CA GLY A 249 19.15 1.12 22.77
C GLY A 249 18.69 -0.32 22.97
N GLU A 250 18.09 -0.62 24.13
CA GLU A 250 17.57 -1.96 24.44
C GLU A 250 16.18 -2.24 23.84
N ALA A 251 15.49 -1.18 23.39
CA ALA A 251 14.20 -1.32 22.72
C ALA A 251 14.35 -2.01 21.35
N ARG A 252 13.27 -2.64 20.88
CA ARG A 252 13.29 -3.35 19.59
C ARG A 252 12.07 -3.01 18.77
N ILE A 253 12.29 -2.90 17.47
CA ILE A 253 11.21 -2.82 16.48
C ILE A 253 10.70 -4.23 16.25
N ALA A 254 9.41 -4.45 16.52
CA ALA A 254 8.75 -5.73 16.28
C ALA A 254 8.35 -5.87 14.82
N ARG A 255 7.77 -4.81 14.24
CA ARG A 255 7.36 -4.72 12.83
C ARG A 255 7.07 -3.27 12.46
N PHE A 256 7.13 -2.96 11.17
CA PHE A 256 6.58 -1.73 10.61
C PHE A 256 5.85 -2.02 9.31
N ALA A 257 5.00 -1.10 8.90
CA ALA A 257 4.41 -1.08 7.56
C ALA A 257 4.41 0.35 7.04
N GLN A 258 4.67 0.51 5.74
CA GLN A 258 4.67 1.82 5.10
C GLN A 258 3.92 1.77 3.77
N ALA A 259 3.02 2.73 3.56
CA ALA A 259 2.40 2.99 2.27
C ALA A 259 2.84 4.37 1.76
N ILE A 260 3.11 4.48 0.46
CA ILE A 260 3.54 5.72 -0.18
C ILE A 260 2.75 5.91 -1.48
N ILE A 261 2.24 7.13 -1.70
CA ILE A 261 1.68 7.52 -2.99
C ILE A 261 2.76 8.18 -3.84
N GLY A 262 2.82 7.82 -5.13
CA GLY A 262 3.78 8.36 -6.10
C GLY A 262 5.11 7.61 -6.16
N SER A 263 5.25 6.49 -5.44
CA SER A 263 6.36 5.55 -5.54
C SER A 263 6.19 4.58 -6.71
#